data_AF-A0A1I2I640-F1
#
_entry.id   AF-A0A1I2I640-F1
#
_cell.length_a   1.000
_cell.length_b   1.000
_cell.length_c   1.000
_cell.angle_alpha   90.00
_cell.angle_beta   90.00
_cell.angle_gamma   90.00
#
_symmetry.space_group_name_H-M   'P 1'
#
loop_
_entity.id
_entity.type
_entity.pdbx_description
1 polymer ?
#
loop_
_entity_poly.entity_id
_entity_poly.type
_entity_poly.pdbx_seq_one_letter_code
_entity_poly.pdbx_strand_id
1 'polypeptide(L)'
;MSVGLPQDVNLIVIATSATGSRAHFYPDAKSLLAAVVGLGTTADADVRVEFFDKQGVRMHPVVAGKWQIVGIAPGVDDPGPEIVLSRLRTAVGDVENFLLDPATENALARMKLSPKEAVARLPRLDGVTDLAEAIRRCDGTFGHGDADTGHDGSLLHNLFVHGIF
;
A
#
# COMPACT_ATOMS: atom_id res chain seq x y z
N MET A 1 13.07 -21.61 -19.12
CA MET A 1 13.46 -20.20 -19.00
C MET A 1 12.82 -19.67 -17.72
N SER A 2 13.61 -19.26 -16.72
CA SER A 2 13.08 -18.66 -15.49
C SER A 2 12.62 -17.25 -15.84
N VAL A 3 11.33 -16.99 -15.71
CA VAL A 3 10.79 -15.64 -15.82
C VAL A 3 11.21 -14.96 -14.51
N GLY A 4 12.32 -14.22 -14.56
CA GLY A 4 12.84 -13.51 -13.39
C GLY A 4 11.81 -12.51 -12.88
N LEU A 5 11.75 -12.35 -11.56
CA LEU A 5 10.94 -11.31 -10.92
C LEU A 5 11.44 -9.94 -11.41
N PRO A 6 10.59 -9.12 -12.05
CA PRO A 6 11.01 -7.78 -12.44
C PRO A 6 11.39 -6.99 -11.18
N GLN A 7 12.64 -6.53 -11.14
CA GLN A 7 13.27 -5.93 -9.96
C GLN A 7 12.79 -4.49 -9.69
N ASP A 8 12.10 -3.86 -10.65
CA ASP A 8 11.68 -2.45 -10.60
C ASP A 8 10.18 -2.25 -10.37
N VAL A 9 9.47 -3.30 -9.96
CA VAL A 9 8.01 -3.22 -9.74
C VAL A 9 7.76 -2.89 -8.28
N ASN A 10 7.39 -1.63 -7.99
CA ASN A 10 6.74 -1.37 -6.72
C ASN A 10 5.34 -1.97 -6.80
N LEU A 11 5.13 -3.00 -5.99
CA LEU A 11 3.89 -3.75 -5.98
C LEU A 11 3.02 -3.19 -4.88
N ILE A 12 1.80 -2.82 -5.23
CA ILE A 12 0.83 -2.34 -4.25
C ILE A 12 -0.08 -3.49 -3.89
N VAL A 13 -0.23 -3.75 -2.59
CA VAL A 13 -1.35 -4.51 -2.06
C VAL A 13 -2.38 -3.53 -1.55
N ILE A 14 -3.62 -3.60 -2.02
CA ILE A 14 -4.75 -2.83 -1.47
C ILE A 14 -5.73 -3.80 -0.85
N ALA A 15 -6.03 -3.60 0.43
CA ALA A 15 -7.01 -4.35 1.20
C ALA A 15 -8.13 -3.40 1.64
N THR A 16 -9.37 -3.73 1.29
CA THR A 16 -10.54 -2.98 1.75
C THR A 16 -11.46 -3.90 2.53
N SER A 17 -11.76 -3.54 3.78
CA SER A 17 -12.71 -4.26 4.63
C SER A 17 -13.83 -3.32 5.11
N ALA A 18 -14.82 -3.88 5.82
CA ALA A 18 -15.84 -3.08 6.49
C ALA A 18 -15.29 -2.18 7.62
N THR A 19 -14.08 -2.46 8.11
CA THR A 19 -13.45 -1.76 9.25
C THR A 19 -12.36 -0.77 8.84
N GLY A 20 -12.04 -0.67 7.55
CA GLY A 20 -11.11 0.32 7.01
C GLY A 20 -10.42 -0.11 5.73
N SER A 21 -9.77 0.84 5.06
CA SER A 21 -8.93 0.56 3.88
C SER A 21 -7.45 0.63 4.26
N ARG A 22 -6.67 -0.33 3.75
CA ARG A 22 -5.22 -0.41 3.94
C ARG A 22 -4.55 -0.61 2.60
N ALA A 23 -3.33 -0.11 2.46
CA ALA A 23 -2.51 -0.44 1.31
C ALA A 23 -1.02 -0.48 1.66
N HIS A 24 -0.23 -1.20 0.88
CA HIS A 24 1.19 -1.39 1.12
C HIS A 24 1.98 -1.39 -0.18
N PHE A 25 2.99 -0.52 -0.25
CA PHE A 25 3.96 -0.45 -1.34
C PHE A 25 5.19 -1.30 -1.02
N TYR A 26 5.35 -2.40 -1.74
CA TYR A 26 6.56 -3.22 -1.67
C TYR A 26 7.58 -2.72 -2.70
N PRO A 27 8.87 -2.65 -2.36
CA PRO A 27 9.92 -2.17 -3.28
C PRO A 27 10.20 -3.13 -4.43
N ASP A 28 9.90 -4.42 -4.24
CA ASP A 28 10.08 -5.45 -5.25
C ASP A 28 9.20 -6.68 -4.94
N ALA A 29 9.08 -7.58 -5.91
CA ALA A 29 8.32 -8.81 -5.76
C ALA A 29 8.89 -9.75 -4.69
N LYS A 30 10.20 -9.75 -4.43
CA LYS A 30 10.80 -10.62 -3.42
C LYS A 30 10.37 -10.19 -2.02
N SER A 31 10.37 -8.88 -1.76
CA SER A 31 9.90 -8.24 -0.53
C SER A 31 8.42 -8.53 -0.30
N LEU A 32 7.60 -8.40 -1.36
CA LEU A 32 6.19 -8.81 -1.30
C LEU A 32 6.06 -10.28 -0.95
N LEU A 33 6.76 -11.18 -1.66
CA LEU A 33 6.63 -12.62 -1.45
C LEU A 33 7.05 -13.04 -0.04
N ALA A 34 8.11 -12.44 0.50
CA ALA A 34 8.52 -12.65 1.88
C ALA A 34 7.41 -12.25 2.88
N ALA A 35 6.68 -11.17 2.63
CA ALA A 35 5.54 -10.75 3.44
C ALA A 35 4.29 -11.64 3.25
N VAL A 36 4.01 -12.07 2.02
CA VAL A 36 2.82 -12.89 1.67
C VAL A 36 2.92 -14.31 2.21
N VAL A 37 4.12 -14.88 2.37
CA VAL A 37 4.31 -16.17 3.10
C VAL A 37 3.73 -16.09 4.53
N GLY A 38 3.66 -14.89 5.12
CA GLY A 38 2.95 -14.63 6.38
C GLY A 38 1.42 -14.44 6.22
N LEU A 39 0.97 -13.77 5.15
CA LEU A 39 -0.47 -13.48 4.91
C LEU A 39 -1.32 -14.75 4.77
N GLY A 40 -0.75 -15.86 4.32
CA GLY A 40 -1.43 -17.16 4.21
C GLY A 40 -1.85 -17.79 5.55
N THR A 41 -1.51 -17.17 6.69
CA THR A 41 -1.86 -17.66 8.04
C THR A 41 -2.70 -16.70 8.87
N THR A 42 -2.90 -15.46 8.43
CA THR A 42 -3.56 -14.40 9.22
C THR A 42 -4.62 -13.61 8.45
N ALA A 43 -4.93 -13.98 7.20
CA ALA A 43 -5.97 -13.31 6.45
C ALA A 43 -7.34 -13.61 7.08
N ASP A 44 -7.89 -12.60 7.78
CA ASP A 44 -9.33 -12.45 7.87
C ASP A 44 -9.93 -12.72 6.48
N ALA A 45 -10.92 -13.60 6.42
CA ALA A 45 -11.49 -14.13 5.17
C ALA A 45 -12.05 -13.06 4.22
N ASP A 46 -12.15 -11.80 4.68
CA ASP A 46 -12.68 -10.66 3.94
C ASP A 46 -11.59 -9.76 3.31
N VAL A 47 -10.30 -10.07 3.48
CA VAL A 47 -9.21 -9.28 2.90
C VAL A 47 -8.99 -9.68 1.44
N ARG A 48 -9.47 -8.85 0.51
CA ARG A 48 -9.08 -8.95 -0.91
C ARG A 48 -7.71 -8.35 -1.11
N VAL A 49 -6.80 -9.10 -1.73
CA VAL A 49 -5.44 -8.67 -2.07
C VAL A 49 -5.33 -8.57 -3.59
N GLU A 50 -5.05 -7.37 -4.08
CA GLU A 50 -4.83 -7.10 -5.51
C GLU A 50 -3.45 -6.48 -5.69
N PHE A 51 -2.76 -6.82 -6.78
CA PHE A 51 -1.39 -6.36 -7.07
C PHE A 51 -1.38 -5.44 -8.30
N PHE A 52 -0.60 -4.36 -8.24
CA PHE A 52 -0.42 -3.42 -9.35
C PHE A 52 1.04 -3.00 -9.47
N ASP A 53 1.49 -2.69 -10.69
CA ASP A 53 2.78 -2.03 -10.91
C ASP A 53 2.67 -0.49 -10.81
N LYS A 54 3.81 0.21 -10.96
CA LYS A 54 3.87 1.69 -10.92
C LYS A 54 3.11 2.37 -12.06
N GLN A 55 2.75 1.62 -13.10
CA GLN A 55 1.99 2.08 -14.25
C GLN A 55 0.49 1.80 -14.07
N GLY A 56 0.08 1.21 -12.94
CA GLY A 56 -1.31 0.86 -12.67
C GLY A 56 -1.79 -0.40 -13.40
N VAL A 57 -0.88 -1.17 -14.00
CA VAL A 57 -1.19 -2.46 -14.62
C VAL A 57 -1.43 -3.47 -13.50
N ARG A 58 -2.54 -4.22 -13.59
CA ARG A 58 -2.82 -5.30 -12.65
C ARG A 58 -1.79 -6.41 -12.83
N MET A 59 -1.22 -6.85 -11.72
CA MET A 59 -0.24 -7.91 -11.66
C MET A 59 -0.87 -9.15 -11.01
N HIS A 60 -0.51 -10.33 -11.50
CA HIS A 60 -1.03 -11.60 -10.98
C HIS A 60 0.14 -12.44 -10.44
N PRO A 61 -0.04 -13.08 -9.26
CA PRO A 61 0.93 -14.02 -8.75
C PRO A 61 1.02 -15.23 -9.69
N VAL A 62 2.24 -15.58 -10.08
CA VAL A 62 2.54 -16.83 -10.78
C VAL A 62 2.83 -17.88 -9.72
N VAL A 63 1.97 -18.89 -9.64
CA VAL A 63 2.11 -19.99 -8.69
C VAL A 63 2.71 -21.23 -9.36
N ALA A 64 3.54 -21.96 -8.63
CA ALA A 64 4.07 -23.25 -9.04
C ALA A 64 4.10 -24.25 -7.88
N GLY A 65 4.10 -25.55 -8.21
CA GLY A 65 4.14 -26.62 -7.21
C GLY A 65 2.99 -26.54 -6.21
N LYS A 66 3.30 -26.66 -4.91
CA LYS A 66 2.34 -26.65 -3.78
C LYS A 66 1.73 -25.25 -3.53
N TRP A 67 1.19 -24.59 -4.57
CA TRP A 67 0.62 -23.24 -4.49
C TRP A 67 1.60 -22.16 -4.03
N GLN A 68 2.90 -22.38 -4.25
CA GLN A 68 3.91 -21.40 -3.91
C GLN A 68 3.95 -20.32 -4.98
N ILE A 69 3.86 -19.05 -4.59
CA ILE A 69 4.07 -17.95 -5.52
C ILE A 69 5.56 -17.91 -5.86
N VAL A 70 5.88 -18.08 -7.14
CA VAL A 70 7.24 -18.12 -7.69
C VAL A 70 7.54 -16.93 -8.61
N GLY A 71 6.53 -16.14 -8.92
CA GLY A 71 6.62 -15.05 -9.88
C GLY A 71 5.47 -14.06 -9.73
N ILE A 72 5.58 -12.93 -10.41
CA ILE A 72 4.48 -11.98 -10.62
C ILE A 72 4.54 -11.54 -12.07
N ALA A 73 3.41 -11.58 -12.77
CA ALA A 73 3.31 -11.26 -14.18
C ALA A 73 2.17 -10.26 -14.44
N PRO A 74 2.29 -9.40 -15.46
CA PRO A 74 1.19 -8.53 -15.85
C PRO A 74 -0.02 -9.38 -16.28
N GLY A 75 -1.19 -8.98 -15.79
CA GLY A 75 -2.47 -9.53 -16.22
C GLY A 75 -2.91 -8.98 -17.56
N VAL A 76 -3.90 -9.64 -18.14
CA VAL A 76 -4.64 -9.13 -19.31
C VAL A 76 -5.98 -8.50 -18.90
N ASP A 77 -6.33 -8.60 -17.62
CA ASP A 77 -7.60 -8.11 -17.09
C ASP A 77 -7.53 -6.59 -16.86
N ASP A 78 -8.61 -5.90 -17.21
CA ASP A 78 -8.76 -4.47 -16.88
C ASP A 78 -8.84 -4.32 -15.36
N PRO A 79 -7.91 -3.56 -14.73
CA PRO A 79 -7.95 -3.33 -13.29
C PRO A 79 -9.22 -2.62 -12.80
N GLY A 80 -9.99 -1.98 -13.69
CA GLY A 80 -11.03 -1.04 -13.29
C GLY A 80 -10.40 0.15 -12.58
N PRO A 81 -9.57 0.96 -13.25
CA PRO A 81 -8.67 1.93 -12.62
C PRO A 81 -9.39 2.90 -11.69
N GLU A 82 -10.63 3.28 -12.02
CA GLU A 82 -11.48 4.14 -11.19
C GLU A 82 -11.84 3.51 -9.84
N ILE A 83 -12.06 2.19 -9.80
CA ILE A 83 -12.34 1.47 -8.55
C ILE A 83 -11.09 1.45 -7.68
N VAL A 84 -9.93 1.18 -8.28
CA VAL A 84 -8.64 1.16 -7.58
C VAL A 84 -8.30 2.55 -7.04
N LEU A 85 -8.47 3.59 -7.86
CA LEU A 85 -8.32 4.99 -7.47
C LEU A 85 -9.22 5.36 -6.29
N SER A 86 -10.50 4.96 -6.35
CA SER A 86 -11.45 5.20 -5.27
C SER A 86 -10.96 4.59 -3.95
N ARG A 87 -10.51 3.34 -3.97
CA ARG A 87 -10.00 2.66 -2.77
C ARG A 87 -8.71 3.28 -2.24
N LEU A 88 -7.81 3.70 -3.14
CA LEU A 88 -6.59 4.39 -2.75
C LEU A 88 -6.91 5.73 -2.08
N ARG A 89 -7.88 6.49 -2.61
CA ARG A 89 -8.38 7.71 -1.96
C ARG A 89 -8.99 7.42 -0.59
N THR A 90 -9.76 6.34 -0.45
CA THR A 90 -10.30 5.93 0.85
C THR A 90 -9.18 5.64 1.85
N ALA A 91 -8.15 4.86 1.48
CA ALA A 91 -7.02 4.58 2.36
C ALA A 91 -6.28 5.86 2.80
N VAL A 92 -6.07 6.81 1.89
CA VAL A 92 -5.47 8.10 2.23
C VAL A 92 -6.38 8.93 3.14
N GLY A 93 -7.68 8.95 2.87
CA GLY A 93 -8.67 9.64 3.70
C GLY A 93 -8.80 9.05 5.10
N ASP A 94 -8.71 7.73 5.25
CA ASP A 94 -8.69 7.05 6.56
C ASP A 94 -7.46 7.48 7.38
N VAL A 95 -6.28 7.59 6.74
CA VAL A 95 -5.08 8.13 7.39
C VAL A 95 -5.26 9.61 7.76
N GLU A 96 -5.84 10.43 6.89
CA GLU A 96 -6.13 11.84 7.19
C GLU A 96 -7.05 11.98 8.41
N ASN A 97 -8.15 11.21 8.44
CA ASN A 97 -9.10 11.21 9.55
C ASN A 97 -8.41 10.82 10.87
N PHE A 98 -7.54 9.81 10.85
CA PHE A 98 -6.76 9.44 12.03
C PHE A 98 -5.84 10.56 12.51
N LEU A 99 -5.11 11.20 11.60
CA LEU A 99 -4.20 12.29 11.95
C LEU A 99 -4.92 13.52 12.54
N LEU A 100 -6.20 13.68 12.24
CA LEU A 100 -7.05 14.75 12.76
C LEU A 100 -7.84 14.35 14.02
N ASP A 101 -7.86 13.08 14.39
CA ASP A 101 -8.55 12.59 15.59
C ASP A 101 -7.84 13.10 16.86
N PRO A 102 -8.52 13.81 17.78
CA PRO A 102 -7.94 14.23 19.05
C PRO A 102 -7.28 13.10 19.87
N ALA A 103 -7.75 11.85 19.73
CA ALA A 103 -7.16 10.69 20.39
C ALA A 103 -5.70 10.43 19.95
N THR A 104 -5.28 10.94 18.80
CA THR A 104 -3.94 10.70 18.22
C THR A 104 -2.94 11.80 18.55
N GLU A 105 -3.37 12.89 19.20
CA GLU A 105 -2.54 14.04 19.54
C GLU A 105 -1.27 13.64 20.31
N ASN A 106 -1.39 12.70 21.26
CA ASN A 106 -0.25 12.19 22.03
C ASN A 106 0.77 11.42 21.18
N ALA A 107 0.31 10.66 20.18
CA ALA A 107 1.20 9.93 19.28
C ALA A 107 1.98 10.90 18.38
N LEU A 108 1.29 11.91 17.82
CA LEU A 108 1.88 12.95 17.00
C LEU A 108 2.86 13.82 17.79
N ALA A 109 2.53 14.18 19.04
CA ALA A 109 3.39 14.95 19.92
C ALA A 109 4.72 14.24 20.23
N ARG A 110 4.71 12.91 20.44
CA ARG A 110 5.95 12.12 20.63
C ARG A 110 6.86 12.19 19.41
N MET A 111 6.28 12.35 18.23
CA MET A 111 6.99 12.51 16.96
C MET A 111 7.31 13.96 16.61
N LYS A 112 7.01 14.92 17.50
CA LYS A 112 7.19 16.36 17.29
C LYS A 112 6.48 16.86 16.02
N LEU A 113 5.29 16.31 15.75
CA LEU A 113 4.44 16.66 14.63
C LEU A 113 3.13 17.25 15.14
N SER A 114 2.69 18.34 14.53
CA SER A 114 1.28 18.76 14.66
C SER A 114 0.40 17.98 13.66
N PRO A 115 -0.91 17.82 13.95
CA PRO A 115 -1.88 17.27 13.00
C PRO A 115 -1.80 17.92 11.61
N LYS A 116 -1.69 19.26 11.58
CA LYS A 116 -1.59 20.04 10.35
C LYS A 116 -0.34 19.70 9.55
N GLU A 117 0.82 19.56 10.20
CA GLU A 117 2.07 19.19 9.53
C GLU A 117 2.03 17.74 9.03
N ALA A 118 1.42 16.83 9.78
CA ALA A 118 1.27 15.44 9.37
C ALA A 118 0.35 15.33 8.14
N VAL A 119 -0.81 15.98 8.15
CA VAL A 119 -1.74 16.03 7.01
C VAL A 119 -1.11 16.68 5.78
N ALA A 120 -0.29 17.72 5.95
CA ALA A 120 0.41 18.37 4.85
C ALA A 120 1.40 17.46 4.11
N ARG A 121 1.80 16.33 4.71
CA ARG A 121 2.67 15.31 4.09
C ARG A 121 1.90 14.27 3.27
N LEU A 122 0.58 14.18 3.43
CA LEU A 122 -0.23 13.22 2.70
C LEU A 122 -0.26 13.53 1.19
N PRO A 123 -0.29 12.50 0.33
CA PRO A 123 -0.41 12.71 -1.10
C PRO A 123 -1.78 13.28 -1.44
N ARG A 124 -1.81 14.31 -2.29
CA ARG A 124 -3.06 14.90 -2.77
C ARG A 124 -3.57 14.12 -3.97
N LEU A 125 -4.71 13.46 -3.80
CA LEU A 125 -5.36 12.64 -4.84
C LEU A 125 -6.61 13.29 -5.45
N ASP A 126 -7.00 14.48 -4.97
CA ASP A 126 -8.12 15.24 -5.53
C ASP A 126 -7.86 15.59 -7.00
N GLY A 127 -8.84 15.27 -7.85
CA GLY A 127 -8.77 15.51 -9.30
C GLY A 127 -7.82 14.59 -10.07
N VAL A 128 -7.12 13.66 -9.41
CA VAL A 128 -6.23 12.69 -10.09
C VAL A 128 -7.06 11.59 -10.73
N THR A 129 -7.14 11.53 -12.06
CA THR A 129 -7.89 10.48 -12.79
C THR A 129 -7.01 9.35 -13.33
N ASP A 130 -5.68 9.50 -13.27
CA ASP A 130 -4.73 8.48 -13.69
C ASP A 130 -4.27 7.64 -12.48
N LEU A 131 -4.49 6.32 -12.55
CA LEU A 131 -4.08 5.38 -11.51
C LEU A 131 -2.55 5.40 -11.31
N ALA A 132 -1.79 5.45 -12.40
CA ALA A 132 -0.32 5.44 -12.32
C ALA A 132 0.20 6.67 -11.57
N GLU A 133 -0.40 7.84 -11.82
CA GLU A 133 -0.08 9.07 -11.09
C GLU A 133 -0.44 8.99 -9.61
N ALA A 134 -1.62 8.47 -9.27
CA ALA A 134 -2.01 8.31 -7.87
C ALA A 134 -1.05 7.36 -7.12
N ILE A 135 -0.68 6.25 -7.77
CA ILE A 135 0.30 5.29 -7.27
C ILE A 135 1.65 5.96 -6.99
N ARG A 136 2.19 6.73 -7.94
CA ARG A 136 3.48 7.42 -7.76
C ARG A 136 3.46 8.42 -6.61
N ARG A 137 2.36 9.18 -6.45
CA ARG A 137 2.22 10.13 -5.34
C ARG A 137 2.22 9.43 -3.99
N CYS A 138 1.50 8.32 -3.90
CA CYS A 138 1.42 7.54 -2.67
C CYS A 138 2.72 6.79 -2.34
N ASP A 139 3.42 6.27 -3.34
CA ASP A 139 4.70 5.55 -3.17
C ASP A 139 5.79 6.45 -2.56
N GLY A 140 5.83 7.73 -2.90
CA GLY A 140 6.75 8.69 -2.27
C GLY A 140 6.51 8.87 -0.77
N THR A 141 5.25 9.06 -0.36
CA THR A 141 4.88 9.35 1.04
C THR A 141 4.80 8.09 1.92
N PHE A 142 4.27 6.99 1.38
CA PHE A 142 3.97 5.76 2.12
C PHE A 142 4.91 4.60 1.76
N GLY A 143 5.83 4.79 0.82
CA GLY A 143 6.82 3.77 0.49
C GLY A 143 7.91 3.66 1.54
N HIS A 144 8.80 2.69 1.33
CA HIS A 144 9.94 2.43 2.21
C HIS A 144 11.06 3.48 2.07
N GLY A 145 10.96 4.41 1.09
CA GLY A 145 11.98 5.42 0.80
C GLY A 145 12.12 6.50 1.87
N ASP A 146 11.06 6.75 2.64
CA ASP A 146 11.00 7.74 3.73
C ASP A 146 11.17 7.10 5.12
N ALA A 147 11.70 5.87 5.21
CA ALA A 147 11.95 5.24 6.50
C ALA A 147 12.94 6.06 7.34
N ASP A 148 12.48 6.57 8.49
CA ASP A 148 13.35 7.18 9.49
C ASP A 148 14.41 6.14 9.89
N THR A 149 15.69 6.55 9.87
CA THR A 149 16.80 5.66 10.21
C THR A 149 16.59 5.02 11.59
N GLY A 150 16.34 3.71 11.62
CA GLY A 150 16.14 2.93 12.85
C GLY A 150 14.71 2.39 13.07
N HIS A 151 13.77 2.65 12.17
CA HIS A 151 12.41 2.09 12.21
C HIS A 151 12.05 1.34 10.91
N ASP A 152 11.18 0.34 11.02
CA ASP A 152 10.65 -0.46 9.90
C ASP A 152 9.62 0.35 9.05
N GLY A 153 9.92 1.61 8.71
CA GLY A 153 9.04 2.51 7.94
C GLY A 153 8.68 3.80 8.69
N SER A 154 8.18 4.80 7.95
CA SER A 154 7.68 6.07 8.51
C SER A 154 6.35 5.89 9.25
N LEU A 155 5.94 6.85 10.10
CA LEU A 155 4.59 6.82 10.72
C LEU A 155 3.49 6.67 9.67
N LEU A 156 3.60 7.43 8.58
CA LEU A 156 2.60 7.44 7.51
C LEU A 156 2.56 6.09 6.81
N HIS A 157 3.71 5.47 6.57
CA HIS A 157 3.79 4.08 6.09
C HIS A 157 3.04 3.13 7.03
N ASN A 158 3.34 3.18 8.33
CA ASN A 158 2.73 2.26 9.30
C ASN A 158 1.21 2.41 9.39
N LEU A 159 0.69 3.65 9.37
CA LEU A 159 -0.75 3.91 9.36
C LEU A 159 -1.41 3.39 8.07
N PHE A 160 -0.74 3.57 6.93
CA PHE A 160 -1.24 3.15 5.63
C PHE A 160 -1.28 1.62 5.49
N VAL A 161 -0.30 0.92 6.08
CA VAL A 161 -0.15 -0.55 6.00
C VAL A 161 -0.93 -1.30 7.09
N HIS A 162 -0.81 -0.88 8.35
CA HIS A 162 -1.37 -1.60 9.50
C HIS A 162 -2.75 -1.08 9.90
N GLY A 163 -3.16 0.06 9.36
CA GLY A 163 -4.36 0.77 9.78
C GLY A 163 -4.17 1.45 11.13
N ILE A 164 -5.30 1.87 11.69
CA ILE A 164 -5.40 2.56 12.97
C ILE A 164 -5.39 1.52 14.10
N PHE A 165 -4.45 1.65 15.05
CA PHE A 165 -4.31 0.76 16.21
C PHE A 165 -5.24 1.14 17.37
#